data_AF-A0A508TVY7-F1
#
_entry.id   AF-A0A508TVY7-F1
#
_cell.length_a   1.000
_cell.length_b   1.000
_cell.length_c   1.000
_cell.angle_alpha   90.00
_cell.angle_beta   90.00
_cell.angle_gamma   90.00
#
_symmetry.space_group_name_H-M   'P 1'
#
loop_
_entity.id
_entity.type
_entity.pdbx_description
1 polymer ?
#
loop_
_entity_poly.entity_id
_entity_poly.type
_entity_poly.pdbx_seq_one_letter_code
_entity_poly.pdbx_strand_id
1 'polypeptide(L)'
;MITALTTFILPKPITREEARDIFMSTAPTYRGVQGLLRKTYVLSEDGATVGGVYLWNSRPEAEALYTDAWRAFVREKYGTEPTVTYFESPVVVDNVAQQIVADG
;
A
#
# COMPACT_ATOMS: atom_id res chain seq x y z
N MET A 1 5.48 -14.40 5.38
CA MET A 1 4.92 -13.02 5.24
C MET A 1 4.80 -12.69 3.76
N ILE A 2 3.99 -11.69 3.39
CA ILE A 2 3.91 -11.25 1.99
C ILE A 2 4.05 -9.74 1.83
N THR A 3 4.57 -9.32 0.68
CA THR A 3 4.50 -7.94 0.22
C THR A 3 3.38 -7.80 -0.81
N ALA A 4 2.52 -6.80 -0.64
CA ALA A 4 1.58 -6.39 -1.67
C ALA A 4 1.99 -5.02 -2.20
N LEU A 5 1.99 -4.86 -3.53
CA LEU A 5 2.15 -3.58 -4.21
C LEU A 5 0.81 -3.21 -4.83
N THR A 6 0.26 -2.06 -4.44
CA THR A 6 -0.89 -1.46 -5.10
C THR A 6 -0.46 -0.28 -5.95
N THR A 7 -0.92 -0.19 -7.20
CA THR A 7 -0.66 0.94 -8.09
C THR A 7 -1.94 1.47 -8.71
N PHE A 8 -2.02 2.79 -8.84
CA PHE A 8 -3.13 3.54 -9.40
C PHE A 8 -2.55 4.58 -10.38
N ILE A 9 -2.89 4.47 -11.66
CA ILE A 9 -2.45 5.45 -12.68
C ILE A 9 -3.45 6.61 -12.68
N LEU A 10 -3.00 7.78 -12.25
CA LEU A 10 -3.82 8.97 -12.14
C LEU A 10 -4.18 9.54 -13.52
N PRO A 11 -5.38 10.11 -13.68
CA PRO A 11 -5.75 10.84 -14.89
C PRO A 11 -4.84 12.05 -15.18
N LYS A 12 -4.24 12.62 -14.13
CA LYS A 12 -3.28 13.72 -14.21
C LYS A 12 -2.17 13.50 -13.18
N PRO A 13 -0.89 13.73 -13.54
CA PRO A 13 0.20 13.69 -12.60
C PRO A 13 0.04 14.70 -11.46
N ILE A 14 0.56 14.35 -10.29
CA ILE A 14 0.55 15.21 -9.10
C ILE A 14 1.96 15.43 -8.55
N THR A 15 2.13 16.53 -7.84
CA THR A 15 3.35 16.83 -7.10
C THR A 15 3.48 15.96 -5.85
N ARG A 16 4.68 15.91 -5.29
CA ARG A 16 4.95 15.20 -4.03
C ARG A 16 4.13 15.78 -2.87
N GLU A 17 3.95 17.10 -2.84
CA GLU A 17 3.18 17.80 -1.80
C GLU A 17 1.70 17.43 -1.87
N GLU A 18 1.09 17.49 -3.07
CA GLU A 18 -0.29 17.05 -3.29
C GLU A 18 -0.47 15.57 -2.92
N ALA A 19 0.47 14.71 -3.33
CA ALA A 19 0.45 13.29 -2.99
C ALA A 19 0.49 13.08 -1.47
N ARG A 20 1.38 13.78 -0.75
CA ARG A 20 1.47 13.69 0.71
C ARG A 20 0.14 14.05 1.37
N ASP A 21 -0.49 15.14 0.95
CA ASP A 21 -1.73 15.61 1.55
C ASP A 21 -2.88 14.61 1.29
N ILE A 22 -2.96 14.05 0.08
CA ILE A 22 -3.88 12.96 -0.26
C ILE A 22 -3.61 11.72 0.60
N PHE A 23 -2.35 11.30 0.74
CA PHE A 23 -1.97 10.13 1.52
C PHE A 23 -2.29 10.30 3.00
N MET A 24 -2.05 11.49 3.57
CA MET A 24 -2.43 11.80 4.95
C MET A 24 -3.94 11.71 5.18
N SER A 25 -4.76 12.06 4.18
CA SER A 25 -6.23 11.91 4.28
C SER A 25 -6.69 10.44 4.34
N THR A 26 -5.88 9.50 3.84
CA THR A 26 -6.24 8.07 3.77
C THR A 26 -5.46 7.22 4.77
N ALA A 27 -4.31 7.65 5.27
CA ALA A 27 -3.50 6.93 6.25
C ALA A 27 -4.27 6.43 7.48
N PRO A 28 -5.22 7.19 8.08
CA PRO A 28 -6.00 6.71 9.21
C PRO A 28 -6.79 5.42 8.95
N THR A 29 -7.24 5.17 7.71
CA THR A 29 -8.04 3.98 7.38
C THR A 29 -7.24 2.67 7.44
N TYR A 30 -5.91 2.76 7.39
CA TYR A 30 -5.01 1.61 7.44
C TYR A 30 -4.43 1.36 8.83
N ARG A 31 -4.63 2.30 9.76
CA ARG A 31 -4.12 2.15 11.13
C ARG A 31 -4.94 1.08 11.86
N GLY A 32 -4.25 0.06 12.38
CA GLY A 32 -4.89 -1.01 13.14
C GLY A 32 -5.58 -2.08 12.29
N VAL A 33 -5.40 -2.07 10.97
CA VAL A 33 -5.86 -3.17 10.11
C VAL A 33 -5.13 -4.45 10.51
N GLN A 34 -5.90 -5.50 10.80
CA GLN A 34 -5.36 -6.78 11.24
C GLN A 34 -4.38 -7.35 10.20
N GLY A 35 -3.22 -7.82 10.66
CA GLY A 35 -2.19 -8.42 9.82
C GLY A 35 -1.36 -7.42 9.00
N LEU A 36 -1.73 -6.13 8.95
CA LEU A 36 -0.94 -5.10 8.27
C LEU A 36 0.24 -4.67 9.16
N LEU A 37 1.44 -5.10 8.81
CA LEU A 37 2.66 -4.81 9.57
C LEU A 37 3.22 -3.43 9.22
N ARG A 38 3.19 -3.06 7.94
CA ARG A 38 3.67 -1.76 7.45
C ARG A 38 2.98 -1.38 6.15
N LYS A 39 2.71 -0.09 5.98
CA LYS A 39 2.33 0.50 4.70
C LYS A 39 3.22 1.71 4.41
N THR A 40 3.79 1.75 3.21
CA THR A 40 4.52 2.89 2.67
C THR A 40 3.76 3.40 1.45
N TYR A 41 3.37 4.67 1.47
CA TYR A 41 2.80 5.32 0.28
C TYR A 41 3.90 5.66 -0.71
N VAL A 42 3.62 5.50 -2.01
CA VAL A 42 4.57 5.76 -3.08
C VAL A 42 3.95 6.64 -4.16
N LEU A 43 4.80 7.46 -4.78
CA LEU A 43 4.51 8.28 -5.95
C LEU A 43 5.65 8.00 -6.94
N SER A 44 5.33 7.79 -8.22
CA SER A 44 6.32 7.66 -9.28
C SER A 44 7.03 8.99 -9.52
N GLU A 45 8.22 8.95 -10.10
CA GLU A 45 9.04 10.14 -10.38
C GLU A 45 8.32 11.16 -11.27
N ASP A 46 7.53 10.68 -12.23
CA ASP A 46 6.73 11.52 -13.14
C ASP A 46 5.41 12.01 -12.52
N GLY A 47 5.09 11.59 -11.29
CA GLY A 47 3.86 11.94 -10.58
C GLY A 47 2.59 11.25 -11.08
N ALA A 48 2.68 10.38 -12.10
CA ALA A 48 1.51 9.78 -12.77
C ALA A 48 0.95 8.56 -12.03
N THR A 49 1.78 7.85 -11.26
CA THR A 49 1.38 6.65 -10.52
C THR A 49 1.52 6.87 -9.03
N VAL A 50 0.44 6.62 -8.30
CA VAL A 50 0.45 6.55 -6.84
C VAL A 50 0.20 5.12 -6.39
N GLY A 51 0.51 4.81 -5.15
CA GLY A 51 0.33 3.46 -4.66
C GLY A 51 0.66 3.27 -3.20
N GLY A 52 0.82 2.00 -2.85
CA GLY A 52 1.29 1.59 -1.54
C GLY A 52 2.07 0.29 -1.63
N VAL A 53 3.13 0.20 -0.85
CA VAL A 53 3.86 -1.03 -0.55
C VAL A 53 3.43 -1.47 0.84
N TYR A 54 2.91 -2.68 0.95
CA TYR A 54 2.35 -3.23 2.16
C TYR A 54 3.13 -4.46 2.55
N LEU A 55 3.58 -4.53 3.80
CA LEU A 55 4.05 -5.76 4.40
C LEU A 55 2.91 -6.35 5.24
N TRP A 56 2.49 -7.56 4.89
CA TRP A 56 1.44 -8.29 5.56
C TRP A 56 2.00 -9.53 6.25
N ASN A 57 1.39 -9.86 7.39
CA ASN A 57 1.66 -11.09 8.10
C ASN A 57 1.29 -12.32 7.25
N SER A 58 0.15 -12.29 6.56
CA SER A 58 -0.30 -13.38 5.68
C SER A 58 -1.11 -12.90 4.47
N ARG A 59 -1.24 -13.78 3.46
CA ARG A 59 -2.06 -13.52 2.27
C ARG A 59 -3.57 -13.39 2.56
N PRO A 60 -4.19 -14.24 3.39
CA PRO A 60 -5.61 -14.08 3.73
C PRO A 60 -5.92 -12.75 4.41
N GLU A 61 -5.04 -12.27 5.29
CA GLU A 61 -5.21 -10.96 5.94
C GLU A 61 -5.11 -9.79 4.95
N ALA A 62 -4.24 -9.91 3.94
CA ALA A 62 -4.15 -8.94 2.85
C ALA A 62 -5.42 -8.95 1.98
N GLU A 63 -5.88 -10.13 1.58
CA GLU A 63 -7.08 -10.29 0.75
C GLU A 63 -8.37 -9.84 1.47
N ALA A 64 -8.41 -9.93 2.79
CA ALA A 64 -9.50 -9.37 3.60
C ALA A 64 -9.60 -7.83 3.51
N LEU A 65 -8.50 -7.14 3.19
CA LEU A 65 -8.53 -5.71 2.90
C LEU A 65 -8.91 -5.43 1.44
N TYR A 66 -8.31 -6.13 0.47
CA TYR A 66 -8.41 -5.84 -0.97
C TYR A 66 -9.73 -6.33 -1.62
N THR A 67 -10.84 -6.00 -0.97
CA THR A 67 -12.21 -6.32 -1.37
C THR A 67 -12.73 -5.39 -2.48
N ASP A 68 -13.90 -5.71 -3.03
CA ASP A 68 -14.58 -4.82 -3.99
C ASP A 68 -14.92 -3.46 -3.39
N ALA A 69 -15.22 -3.38 -2.10
CA ALA A 69 -15.44 -2.12 -1.40
C ALA A 69 -14.17 -1.27 -1.35
N TRP A 70 -13.01 -1.89 -1.11
CA TRP A 70 -11.73 -1.19 -1.20
C TRP A 70 -11.43 -0.71 -2.62
N ARG A 71 -11.71 -1.54 -3.65
CA ARG A 71 -11.55 -1.15 -5.05
C ARG A 71 -12.45 0.04 -5.42
N ALA A 72 -13.70 0.03 -4.96
CA ALA A 72 -14.64 1.14 -5.16
C ALA A 72 -14.15 2.43 -4.48
N PHE A 73 -13.67 2.33 -3.23
CA PHE A 73 -13.07 3.47 -2.51
C PHE A 73 -11.87 4.05 -3.26
N VAL A 74 -10.98 3.21 -3.79
CA VAL A 74 -9.84 3.67 -4.60
C VAL A 74 -10.32 4.36 -5.88
N ARG A 75 -11.28 3.77 -6.59
CA ARG A 75 -11.83 4.35 -7.81
C ARG A 75 -12.45 5.73 -7.56
N GLU A 76 -13.21 5.87 -6.48
CA GLU A 76 -13.81 7.15 -6.08
C GLU A 76 -12.73 8.18 -5.73
N LYS A 77 -11.67 7.76 -5.01
CA LYS A 77 -10.62 8.67 -4.55
C LYS A 77 -9.66 9.11 -5.65
N TYR A 78 -9.29 8.22 -6.56
CA TYR A 78 -8.20 8.41 -7.53
C TYR A 78 -8.67 8.41 -8.99
N GLY A 79 -9.94 8.10 -9.27
CA GLY A 79 -10.50 8.12 -10.62
C GLY A 79 -10.01 7.01 -11.54
N THR A 80 -9.45 5.93 -10.98
CA THR A 80 -8.80 4.85 -11.74
C THR A 80 -8.94 3.51 -11.04
N GLU A 81 -8.77 2.41 -11.78
CA GLU A 81 -8.78 1.06 -11.21
C GLU A 81 -7.45 0.72 -10.52
N PRO A 82 -7.50 0.04 -9.36
CA PRO A 82 -6.30 -0.47 -8.73
C PRO A 82 -5.77 -1.76 -9.33
N THR A 83 -4.46 -1.82 -9.46
CA THR A 83 -3.71 -3.09 -9.58
C THR A 83 -3.20 -3.49 -8.20
N VAL A 84 -3.25 -4.80 -7.89
CA VAL A 84 -2.66 -5.39 -6.69
C VAL A 84 -1.79 -6.56 -7.11
N THR A 85 -0.50 -6.48 -6.79
CA THR A 85 0.48 -7.54 -7.06
C THR A 85 1.01 -8.07 -5.75
N TYR A 86 1.12 -9.39 -5.62
CA TYR A 86 1.58 -10.06 -4.41
C TYR A 86 2.94 -10.72 -4.62
N PHE A 87 3.76 -10.69 -3.57
CA PHE A 87 5.08 -11.29 -3.52
C PHE A 87 5.27 -12.00 -2.18
N GLU A 88 5.88 -13.18 -2.19
CA GLU A 88 6.39 -13.79 -0.96
C GLU A 88 7.50 -12.92 -0.39
N SER A 89 7.54 -12.76 0.94
CA SER A 89 8.53 -11.93 1.62
C SER A 89 9.05 -12.66 2.85
N PRO A 90 9.87 -13.71 2.66
CA PRO A 90 10.28 -14.58 3.75
C PRO A 90 11.26 -13.91 4.72
N VAL A 91 11.93 -12.83 4.30
CA VAL A 91 12.89 -12.11 5.13
C VAL A 91 12.72 -10.60 4.94
N VAL A 92 12.73 -9.87 6.05
CA VAL A 92 12.68 -8.41 6.12
C VAL A 92 13.82 -7.90 6.98
N VAL A 93 14.63 -6.98 6.43
CA VAL A 93 15.66 -6.27 7.18
C VAL A 93 15.07 -4.96 7.69
N ASP A 94 15.01 -4.78 9.02
CA ASP A 94 14.55 -3.55 9.65
C ASP A 94 15.69 -2.86 10.41
N ASN A 95 16.32 -1.90 9.74
CA ASN A 95 17.40 -1.11 10.33
C ASN A 95 16.92 -0.12 11.40
N VAL A 96 15.63 0.24 11.46
CA VAL A 96 15.14 1.14 12.52
C VAL A 96 15.02 0.37 13.83
N ALA A 97 14.51 -0.86 13.75
CA ALA A 97 14.41 -1.76 14.90
C ALA A 97 15.66 -2.61 15.13
N GLN A 98 16.70 -2.48 14.29
CA GLN A 98 17.95 -3.25 14.35
C GLN A 98 17.71 -4.77 14.37
N GLN A 99 16.83 -5.26 13.49
CA GLN A 99 16.43 -6.66 13.46
C GLN A 99 16.28 -7.20 12.03
N ILE A 100 16.36 -8.52 11.92
CA ILE A 100 15.93 -9.28 10.74
C ILE A 100 14.69 -10.07 11.17
N VAL A 101 13.58 -9.88 10.45
CA VAL A 101 12.35 -10.65 10.63
C VAL A 101 12.29 -11.69 9.53
N ALA A 102 12.22 -12.96 9.90
CA ALA A 102 11.93 -14.05 8.97
C ALA A 102 10.55 -14.62 9.27
N ASP A 103 9.85 -15.14 8.26
CA ASP A 103 8.75 -16.04 8.56
C ASP A 103 9.27 -17.35 9.17
N GLY A 104 8.50 -17.89 10.11
CA GLY A 104 8.82 -19.14 10.82
C GLY A 104 8.42 -20.36 10.01
#